data_AF-A0A2M8D166-F1
#
_entry.id   AF-A0A2M8D166-F1
#
_cell.length_a   1.000
_cell.length_b   1.000
_cell.length_c   1.000
_cell.angle_alpha   90.00
_cell.angle_beta   90.00
_cell.angle_gamma   90.00
#
_symmetry.space_group_name_H-M   'P 1'
#
loop_
_entity.id
_entity.type
_entity.pdbx_description
1 polymer ?
#
loop_
_entity_poly.entity_id
_entity_poly.type
_entity_poly.pdbx_seq_one_letter_code
_entity_poly.pdbx_strand_id
1 'polypeptide(L)'
;METKRYRHLCESERYMIVIGLKADHSFRKIAGLLGRSASSISREFGRNKTDQGYDALLAHQKATAKRRKPRIVKKLNVHRHYQTPREVYMKEFKQYKANY
;
A
#
# COMPACT_ATOMS: atom_id res chain seq x y z
N MET A 1 -0.66 7.11 27.62
CA MET A 1 -0.93 7.53 26.22
C MET A 1 -1.82 6.50 25.57
N GLU A 2 -3.00 6.89 25.08
CA GLU A 2 -3.92 5.97 24.42
C GLU A 2 -3.40 5.63 23.01
N THR A 3 -3.11 4.34 22.77
CA THR A 3 -2.64 3.88 21.46
C THR A 3 -3.81 3.79 20.50
N LYS A 4 -3.86 4.69 19.49
CA LYS A 4 -4.93 4.70 18.49
C LYS A 4 -4.87 3.43 17.64
N ARG A 5 -5.75 2.47 17.91
CA ARG A 5 -5.85 1.22 17.13
C ARG A 5 -6.22 1.53 15.68
N TYR A 6 -5.52 0.90 14.75
CA TYR A 6 -5.81 1.05 13.33
C TYR A 6 -7.21 0.52 13.02
N ARG A 7 -8.06 1.39 12.44
CA ARG A 7 -9.41 1.05 12.00
C ARG A 7 -9.59 1.55 10.57
N HIS A 8 -9.98 0.65 9.67
CA HIS A 8 -10.34 1.03 8.30
C HIS A 8 -11.53 1.99 8.28
N LEU A 9 -11.65 2.77 7.21
CA LEU A 9 -12.86 3.54 6.94
C LEU A 9 -13.98 2.59 6.50
N CYS A 10 -15.12 2.66 7.18
CA CYS A 10 -16.32 1.97 6.73
C CYS A 10 -16.95 2.67 5.53
N GLU A 11 -18.03 2.11 5.01
CA GLU A 11 -18.78 2.71 3.91
C GLU A 11 -19.48 4.01 4.34
N SER A 12 -20.16 4.02 5.49
CA SER A 12 -20.86 5.21 5.99
C SER A 12 -19.92 6.40 6.23
N GLU A 13 -18.72 6.15 6.78
CA GLU A 13 -17.69 7.19 6.93
C GLU A 13 -17.28 7.80 5.58
N ARG A 14 -17.22 7.01 4.50
CA ARG A 14 -16.94 7.55 3.15
C ARG A 14 -18.09 8.38 2.61
N TYR A 15 -19.33 7.97 2.86
CA TYR A 15 -20.50 8.79 2.50
C TYR A 15 -20.50 10.13 3.24
N MET A 16 -20.14 10.14 4.53
CA MET A 16 -20.01 11.37 5.28
C MET A 16 -18.89 12.28 4.77
N ILE A 17 -17.81 11.72 4.21
CA ILE A 17 -16.80 12.52 3.50
C ILE A 17 -17.42 13.20 2.28
N VAL A 18 -18.21 12.50 1.47
CA VAL A 18 -18.92 13.09 0.31
C VAL A 18 -19.84 14.22 0.77
N ILE A 19 -20.65 13.99 1.80
CA ILE A 19 -21.58 15.00 2.34
C ILE A 19 -20.80 16.22 2.83
N GLY A 20 -19.71 16.01 3.57
CA GLY A 20 -18.86 17.09 4.07
C GLY A 20 -18.22 17.89 2.94
N LEU A 21 -17.75 17.23 1.88
CA LEU A 21 -17.18 17.90 0.71
C LEU A 21 -18.22 18.71 -0.06
N LYS A 22 -19.44 18.19 -0.20
CA LYS A 22 -20.57 18.93 -0.80
C LYS A 22 -20.99 20.16 0.01
N ALA A 23 -20.71 20.16 1.32
CA ALA A 23 -20.94 21.27 2.22
C ALA A 23 -19.71 22.20 2.38
N ASP A 24 -18.73 22.10 1.48
CA ASP A 24 -17.47 22.86 1.49
C ASP A 24 -16.70 22.78 2.82
N HIS A 25 -16.84 21.67 3.54
CA HIS A 25 -16.12 21.47 4.78
C HIS A 25 -14.67 21.06 4.52
N SER A 26 -13.76 21.67 5.28
CA SER A 26 -12.36 21.26 5.27
C SER A 26 -12.19 19.83 5.79
N PHE A 27 -11.14 19.14 5.34
CA PHE A 27 -10.81 17.80 5.83
C PHE A 27 -10.67 17.72 7.35
N ARG A 28 -10.22 18.82 8.00
CA ARG A 28 -10.13 18.90 9.47
C ARG A 28 -11.51 18.84 10.12
N LYS A 29 -12.48 19.60 9.59
CA LYS A 29 -13.86 19.61 10.10
C LYS A 29 -14.52 18.24 9.93
N ILE A 30 -14.41 17.66 8.74
CA ILE A 30 -14.93 16.30 8.45
C ILE A 30 -14.30 15.27 9.38
N ALA A 31 -12.98 15.33 9.59
CA ALA A 31 -12.28 14.41 10.47
C ALA A 31 -12.76 14.52 11.93
N GLY A 32 -13.01 15.75 12.41
CA GLY A 32 -13.59 16.00 13.73
C GLY A 32 -14.95 15.35 13.89
N LEU A 33 -15.84 15.51 12.92
CA LEU A 33 -17.18 14.90 12.93
C LEU A 33 -17.13 13.36 12.94
N LEU A 34 -16.12 12.76 12.30
CA LEU A 34 -15.94 11.31 12.22
C LEU A 34 -15.10 10.72 13.36
N GLY A 35 -14.54 11.54 14.25
CA GLY A 35 -13.55 11.08 15.24
C GLY A 35 -12.27 10.51 14.60
N ARG A 36 -11.97 10.90 13.36
CA ARG A 36 -10.78 10.45 12.60
C ARG A 36 -9.71 11.54 12.61
N SER A 37 -8.48 11.18 12.20
CA SER A 37 -7.45 12.20 11.98
C SER A 37 -7.65 12.83 10.60
N ALA A 38 -7.36 14.13 10.48
CA ALA A 38 -7.37 14.83 9.19
C ALA A 38 -6.46 14.15 8.15
N SER A 39 -5.33 13.60 8.60
CA SER A 39 -4.41 12.84 7.76
C SER A 39 -4.99 11.52 7.24
N SER A 40 -5.94 10.90 7.94
CA SER A 40 -6.66 9.73 7.42
C SER A 40 -7.63 10.12 6.31
N ILE A 41 -8.37 11.22 6.48
CA ILE A 41 -9.32 11.72 5.47
C ILE A 41 -8.57 12.18 4.22
N SER A 42 -7.49 12.96 4.38
CA SER A 42 -6.67 13.41 3.26
C SER A 42 -6.07 12.23 2.48
N ARG A 43 -5.55 11.20 3.17
CA ARG A 43 -5.02 9.99 2.52
C ARG A 43 -6.11 9.16 1.83
N GLU A 44 -7.30 9.08 2.42
CA GLU A 44 -8.43 8.42 1.78
C GLU A 44 -8.82 9.15 0.49
N PHE A 45 -8.99 10.46 0.58
CA PHE A 45 -9.32 11.31 -0.56
C PHE A 45 -8.27 11.19 -1.66
N GLY A 46 -6.97 11.35 -1.34
CA GLY A 46 -5.90 11.26 -2.33
C GLY A 46 -5.78 9.90 -3.02
N ARG A 47 -6.11 8.80 -2.33
CA ARG A 47 -6.06 7.44 -2.91
C ARG A 47 -7.23 7.10 -3.82
N ASN A 48 -8.38 7.72 -3.58
CA ASN A 48 -9.64 7.32 -4.18
C ASN A 48 -10.33 8.43 -4.96
N LYS A 49 -9.77 9.65 -5.03
CA LYS A 49 -10.27 10.72 -5.89
C LYS A 49 -10.30 10.29 -7.36
N THR A 50 -11.28 10.80 -8.08
CA THR A 50 -11.43 10.72 -9.53
C THR A 50 -11.40 12.14 -10.09
N ASP A 51 -11.40 12.27 -11.42
CA ASP A 51 -11.42 13.58 -12.07
C ASP A 51 -12.71 14.36 -11.78
N GLN A 52 -13.79 13.64 -11.44
CA GLN A 52 -15.09 14.19 -11.05
C GLN A 52 -15.22 14.47 -9.54
N GLY A 53 -14.16 14.26 -8.75
CA GLY A 53 -14.15 14.47 -7.30
C GLY A 53 -14.02 13.18 -6.49
N TYR A 54 -14.87 13.01 -5.47
CA TYR A 54 -14.79 11.85 -4.57
C TYR A 54 -16.10 11.08 -4.57
N ASP A 55 -16.03 9.80 -4.94
CA ASP A 55 -17.15 8.86 -4.94
C ASP A 55 -16.96 7.81 -3.84
N ALA A 56 -17.87 7.81 -2.85
CA ALA A 56 -17.83 6.92 -1.71
C ALA A 56 -18.00 5.44 -2.08
N LEU A 57 -18.90 5.14 -3.03
CA LEU A 57 -19.22 3.78 -3.44
C LEU A 57 -18.02 3.17 -4.16
N LEU A 58 -17.46 3.91 -5.13
CA LEU A 58 -16.27 3.47 -5.86
C LEU A 58 -15.06 3.30 -4.92
N ALA A 59 -14.87 4.22 -3.99
CA ALA A 59 -13.81 4.14 -2.98
C ALA A 59 -13.97 2.90 -2.09
N HIS A 60 -15.21 2.58 -1.68
CA HIS A 60 -15.51 1.38 -0.90
C HIS A 60 -15.22 0.11 -1.70
N GLN A 61 -15.72 0.01 -2.93
CA GLN A 61 -15.49 -1.12 -3.82
C GLN A 61 -13.99 -1.34 -4.11
N LYS A 62 -13.22 -0.26 -4.36
CA LYS A 62 -11.76 -0.34 -4.50
C LYS A 62 -11.09 -0.89 -3.24
N ALA A 63 -11.54 -0.45 -2.05
CA ALA A 63 -10.99 -0.90 -0.78
C ALA A 63 -11.35 -2.37 -0.47
N THR A 64 -12.55 -2.83 -0.81
CA THR A 64 -12.95 -4.24 -0.64
C THR A 64 -12.21 -5.13 -1.63
N ALA A 65 -12.11 -4.73 -2.90
CA ALA A 65 -11.33 -5.45 -3.91
C ALA A 65 -9.86 -5.58 -3.51
N LYS A 66 -9.21 -4.51 -3.04
CA LYS A 66 -7.81 -4.55 -2.56
C LYS A 66 -7.62 -5.49 -1.36
N ARG A 67 -8.61 -5.59 -0.46
CA ARG A 67 -8.57 -6.51 0.69
C ARG A 67 -8.72 -7.98 0.28
N ARG A 68 -9.52 -8.26 -0.75
CA ARG A 68 -9.71 -9.61 -1.30
C ARG A 68 -8.50 -10.07 -2.11
N LYS A 69 -7.74 -9.16 -2.70
CA LYS A 69 -6.55 -9.51 -3.48
C LYS A 69 -5.49 -10.16 -2.57
N PRO A 70 -4.95 -11.34 -2.94
CA PRO A 70 -3.88 -11.96 -2.18
C PRO A 70 -2.65 -11.06 -2.18
N ARG A 71 -1.89 -11.08 -1.08
CA ARG A 71 -0.61 -10.37 -1.00
C ARG A 71 0.38 -11.06 -1.93
N ILE A 72 0.58 -10.49 -3.12
CA ILE A 72 1.63 -10.97 -4.03
C ILE A 72 2.98 -10.63 -3.38
N VAL A 73 3.61 -11.62 -2.76
CA VAL A 73 5.02 -11.52 -2.39
C VAL A 73 5.81 -11.52 -3.69
N LYS A 74 6.51 -10.42 -3.98
CA LYS A 74 7.50 -10.43 -5.05
C LYS A 74 8.56 -11.45 -4.63
N LYS A 75 8.55 -12.62 -5.26
CA LYS A 75 9.66 -13.56 -5.20
C LYS A 75 10.87 -12.74 -5.63
N LEU A 76 11.91 -12.71 -4.81
CA LEU A 76 13.18 -12.06 -5.10
C LEU A 76 13.52 -12.22 -6.60
N ASN A 77 13.96 -11.14 -7.25
CA ASN A 77 14.40 -11.22 -8.64
C ASN A 77 15.65 -12.10 -8.68
N VAL A 78 15.48 -13.40 -8.94
CA VAL A 78 16.50 -14.45 -8.74
C VAL A 78 17.78 -14.18 -9.57
N HIS A 79 17.67 -13.33 -10.59
CA HIS A 79 18.74 -12.98 -11.52
C HIS A 79 19.75 -11.92 -11.04
N ARG A 80 19.58 -11.30 -9.85
CA ARG A 80 20.44 -10.16 -9.47
C ARG A 80 21.65 -10.47 -8.58
N HIS A 81 21.76 -11.65 -7.95
CA HIS A 81 22.91 -11.92 -7.04
C HIS A 81 23.33 -13.38 -6.96
N TYR A 82 23.85 -13.95 -8.07
CA TYR A 82 24.80 -15.05 -8.00
C TYR A 82 25.78 -14.98 -9.18
N GLN A 83 26.84 -14.19 -9.05
CA GLN A 83 28.13 -14.69 -9.52
C GLN A 83 28.46 -15.87 -8.59
N THR A 84 27.95 -17.06 -8.92
CA THR A 84 28.16 -18.22 -8.06
C THR A 84 29.66 -18.52 -7.99
N PRO A 85 30.22 -18.80 -6.79
CA PRO A 85 31.59 -19.26 -6.63
C PRO A 85 31.96 -20.47 -7.51
N ARG A 86 30.98 -21.18 -8.07
CA ARG A 86 31.19 -22.35 -8.94
C ARG A 86 32.11 -22.07 -10.14
N GLU A 87 32.06 -20.89 -10.74
CA GLU A 87 32.99 -20.51 -11.82
C GLU A 87 34.41 -20.21 -11.30
N VAL A 88 34.49 -19.63 -10.09
CA VAL A 88 35.75 -19.33 -9.39
C VAL A 88 36.45 -20.62 -8.93
N TYR A 89 35.71 -21.52 -8.28
CA TYR A 89 36.17 -22.85 -7.88
C TYR A 89 36.56 -23.74 -9.07
N MET A 90 35.91 -23.59 -10.23
CA MET A 90 36.26 -24.39 -11.43
C MET A 90 37.48 -23.86 -12.18
N LYS A 91 37.86 -22.59 -12.00
CA LYS A 91 39.15 -22.07 -12.51
C LYS A 91 40.33 -22.59 -11.68
N GLU A 92 40.18 -22.67 -10.36
CA GLU A 92 41.23 -23.17 -9.46
C GLU A 92 41.47 -24.69 -9.61
N PHE A 93 40.41 -25.47 -9.86
CA PHE A 93 40.53 -26.92 -10.03
C PHE A 93 41.37 -27.37 -11.24
N LYS A 94 41.44 -26.56 -12.31
CA LYS A 94 42.26 -26.86 -13.49
C LYS A 94 43.76 -26.72 -13.23
N GLN A 95 44.17 -25.89 -12.27
CA GLN A 95 45.57 -25.74 -11.87
C GLN A 95 46.05 -26.96 -11.07
N TYR A 96 45.17 -27.57 -10.27
CA TYR A 96 45.51 -28.65 -9.35
C TYR A 96 45.79 -30.00 -10.06
N LYS A 97 45.22 -30.20 -11.25
CA LYS A 97 45.40 -31.43 -12.04
C LYS A 97 46.60 -31.42 -13.00
N ALA A 98 47.34 -30.31 -13.06
CA ALA A 98 48.52 -30.17 -13.91
C ALA A 98 49.85 -30.47 -13.20
N ASN A 99 49.82 -30.80 -11.90
CA ASN A 99 50.99 -31.09 -11.06
C ASN A 99 50.97 -32.52 -10.46
N TYR A 100 50.21 -33.45 -11.04
CA TYR A 100 50.27 -34.89 -10.79
C TYR A 100 50.40 -35.64 -12.11
#